data_AF-A0A1B7W329-F1
#
_entry.id   AF-A0A1B7W329-F1
#
_cell.length_a   1.000
_cell.length_b   1.000
_cell.length_c   1.000
_cell.angle_alpha   90.00
_cell.angle_beta   90.00
_cell.angle_gamma   90.00
#
_symmetry.space_group_name_H-M   'P 1'
#
loop_
_entity.id
_entity.type
_entity.pdbx_description
1 polymer ?
#
loop_
_entity_poly.entity_id
_entity_poly.type
_entity_poly.pdbx_seq_one_letter_code
_entity_poly.pdbx_strand_id
1 'polypeptide(L)'
;WSTKDRIKYILSFYAIIDLISILPSFIGLVDISFIRLFRWVRILRLLRFIDKKFLFGSISNEDSVIFARILFTLFAIVFIFSGFIYQVEHPVNPQNFDTFLDAFYFSVVTMTTVGFGDVIPISELGRLLTVLMILTGVALIPWQIGDLIRRLVKTANQVETVCQGCGLAFHDTDAGFCKRCGKQLIIDP
;
A
#
# COMPACT_ATOMS: atom_id res chain seq x y z
N TRP A 1 -24.55 -4.99 7.82
CA TRP A 1 -23.91 -3.68 7.95
C TRP A 1 -24.39 -2.80 6.80
N SER A 2 -25.54 -2.13 6.96
CA SER A 2 -26.16 -1.31 5.91
C SER A 2 -25.90 0.16 6.23
N THR A 3 -25.08 0.83 5.42
CA THR A 3 -24.80 2.27 5.57
C THR A 3 -25.96 3.10 5.02
N LYS A 4 -26.25 4.25 5.63
CA LYS A 4 -27.43 5.10 5.34
C LYS A 4 -27.35 5.82 3.99
N ASP A 5 -26.15 6.06 3.43
CA ASP A 5 -25.97 6.80 2.19
C ASP A 5 -25.24 6.00 1.10
N ARG A 6 -26.01 5.33 0.24
CA ARG A 6 -25.48 4.46 -0.83
C ARG A 6 -24.70 5.23 -1.89
N ILE A 7 -25.10 6.46 -2.21
CA ILE A 7 -24.48 7.28 -3.27
C ILE A 7 -23.09 7.78 -2.85
N LYS A 8 -22.95 8.20 -1.58
CA LYS A 8 -21.66 8.65 -1.02
C LYS A 8 -20.64 7.51 -0.92
N TYR A 9 -21.12 6.28 -0.77
CA TYR A 9 -20.28 5.08 -0.79
C TYR A 9 -19.78 4.74 -2.20
N ILE A 10 -20.66 4.78 -3.21
CA ILE A 10 -20.31 4.48 -4.61
C ILE A 10 -19.28 5.48 -5.16
N LEU A 11 -19.32 6.74 -4.73
CA LEU A 11 -18.35 7.78 -5.12
C LEU A 11 -17.11 7.86 -4.19
N SER A 12 -16.94 6.93 -3.26
CA SER A 12 -15.72 6.88 -2.47
C SER A 12 -14.53 6.44 -3.34
N PHE A 13 -13.34 6.96 -3.04
CA PHE A 13 -12.10 6.61 -3.75
C PHE A 13 -11.90 5.08 -3.86
N TYR A 14 -12.21 4.36 -2.79
CA TYR A 14 -12.13 2.90 -2.75
C TYR A 14 -13.19 2.21 -3.61
N ALA A 15 -14.44 2.70 -3.64
CA ALA A 15 -15.49 2.14 -4.48
C ALA A 15 -15.25 2.37 -5.98
N ILE A 16 -14.62 3.49 -6.35
CA ILE A 16 -14.20 3.75 -7.72
C ILE A 16 -13.12 2.77 -8.16
N ILE A 17 -12.08 2.56 -7.32
CA ILE A 17 -11.05 1.53 -7.55
C ILE A 17 -11.70 0.14 -7.69
N ASP A 18 -12.73 -0.11 -6.89
CA ASP A 18 -13.41 -1.39 -6.87
C ASP A 18 -14.26 -1.65 -8.12
N LEU A 19 -15.01 -0.63 -8.54
CA LEU A 19 -15.79 -0.63 -9.77
C LEU A 19 -14.87 -0.85 -10.98
N ILE A 20 -13.76 -0.11 -11.06
CA ILE A 20 -12.74 -0.23 -12.11
C ILE A 20 -12.07 -1.63 -12.09
N SER A 21 -11.96 -2.27 -10.93
CA SER A 21 -11.39 -3.62 -10.79
C SER A 21 -12.35 -4.74 -11.23
N ILE A 22 -13.65 -4.49 -11.26
CA ILE A 22 -14.70 -5.47 -11.59
C ILE A 22 -15.17 -5.31 -13.04
N LEU A 23 -15.30 -4.07 -13.52
CA LEU A 23 -15.74 -3.70 -14.88
C LEU A 23 -15.10 -4.56 -16.00
N PRO A 24 -13.78 -4.81 -15.99
CA PRO A 24 -13.11 -5.52 -17.06
C PRO A 24 -13.41 -7.01 -17.09
N SER A 25 -13.95 -7.56 -16.00
CA SER A 25 -14.39 -8.96 -15.94
C SER A 25 -15.72 -9.18 -16.67
N PHE A 26 -16.46 -8.11 -16.96
CA PHE A 26 -17.72 -8.14 -17.70
C PHE A 26 -17.56 -7.84 -19.21
N ILE A 27 -16.44 -7.26 -19.64
CA ILE A 27 -16.20 -6.84 -21.05
C ILE A 27 -15.42 -7.93 -21.80
N GLY A 28 -15.79 -9.21 -21.61
CA GLY A 28 -15.12 -10.37 -22.23
C GLY A 28 -15.54 -10.67 -23.67
N LEU A 29 -16.32 -9.81 -24.32
CA LEU A 29 -16.96 -10.07 -25.62
C LEU A 29 -16.43 -9.20 -26.78
N VAL A 30 -15.47 -8.31 -26.53
CA VAL A 30 -14.93 -7.40 -27.55
C VAL A 30 -13.42 -7.63 -27.69
N ASP A 31 -13.00 -8.08 -28.87
CA ASP A 31 -11.61 -8.47 -29.17
C ASP A 31 -10.74 -7.23 -29.40
N ILE A 32 -10.23 -6.65 -28.31
CA ILE A 32 -9.23 -5.58 -28.34
C ILE A 32 -8.09 -5.93 -27.38
N SER A 33 -6.85 -6.00 -27.90
CA SER A 33 -5.62 -6.28 -27.14
C SER A 33 -5.46 -5.40 -25.88
N PHE A 34 -6.05 -4.21 -25.88
CA PHE A 34 -6.06 -3.27 -24.75
C PHE A 34 -6.86 -3.78 -23.53
N ILE A 35 -7.87 -4.65 -23.70
CA ILE A 35 -8.65 -5.21 -22.57
C ILE A 35 -7.81 -6.16 -21.70
N ARG A 36 -6.72 -6.74 -22.25
CA ARG A 36 -5.81 -7.61 -21.49
C ARG A 36 -5.07 -6.84 -20.39
N LEU A 37 -4.82 -5.54 -20.57
CA LEU A 37 -4.20 -4.63 -19.59
C LEU A 37 -4.99 -4.61 -18.27
N PHE A 38 -6.32 -4.63 -18.36
CA PHE A 38 -7.18 -4.58 -17.18
C PHE A 38 -7.18 -5.87 -16.33
N ARG A 39 -6.60 -6.99 -16.80
CA ARG A 39 -6.48 -8.20 -15.97
C ARG A 39 -5.48 -8.01 -14.82
N TRP A 40 -4.42 -7.23 -15.04
CA TRP A 40 -3.41 -6.93 -14.02
C TRP A 40 -3.94 -5.99 -12.94
N VAL A 41 -4.91 -5.13 -13.27
CA VAL A 41 -5.65 -4.27 -12.35
C VAL A 41 -6.39 -5.08 -11.28
N ARG A 42 -6.67 -6.38 -11.50
CA ARG A 42 -7.28 -7.26 -10.49
C ARG A 42 -6.45 -7.39 -9.21
N ILE A 43 -5.13 -7.19 -9.27
CA ILE A 43 -4.27 -7.20 -8.08
C ILE A 43 -4.54 -5.98 -7.18
N LEU A 44 -5.13 -4.89 -7.70
CA LEU A 44 -5.58 -3.74 -6.90
C LEU A 44 -6.69 -4.09 -5.90
N ARG A 45 -7.34 -5.26 -6.04
CA ARG A 45 -8.25 -5.79 -4.99
C ARG A 45 -7.55 -5.91 -3.63
N LEU A 46 -6.22 -6.02 -3.61
CA LEU A 46 -5.44 -6.05 -2.38
C LEU A 46 -5.32 -4.67 -1.71
N LEU A 47 -5.63 -3.58 -2.41
CA LEU A 47 -5.86 -2.29 -1.76
C LEU A 47 -7.12 -2.31 -0.87
N ARG A 48 -8.02 -3.30 -0.99
CA ARG A 48 -9.08 -3.51 0.02
C ARG A 48 -8.54 -4.06 1.35
N PHE A 49 -7.37 -4.69 1.37
CA PHE A 49 -6.66 -4.96 2.62
C PHE A 49 -6.06 -3.67 3.22
N ILE A 50 -6.11 -2.55 2.47
CA ILE A 50 -5.81 -1.21 2.98
C ILE A 50 -6.97 -0.64 3.83
N ASP A 51 -8.15 -1.27 3.79
CA ASP A 51 -9.30 -0.81 4.55
C ASP A 51 -9.18 -1.10 6.05
N LYS A 52 -9.40 -0.05 6.84
CA LYS A 52 -9.08 0.08 8.27
C LYS A 52 -10.02 -0.69 9.22
N LYS A 53 -10.56 -1.85 8.82
CA LYS A 53 -11.70 -2.50 9.51
C LYS A 53 -11.65 -4.04 9.65
N PHE A 54 -10.48 -4.61 9.87
CA PHE A 54 -10.36 -5.96 10.44
C PHE A 54 -9.77 -5.87 11.86
N LEU A 55 -10.36 -5.09 12.77
CA LEU A 55 -11.38 -5.54 13.74
C LEU A 55 -11.02 -6.85 14.46
N PHE A 56 -10.57 -6.71 15.71
CA PHE A 56 -10.83 -7.60 16.85
C PHE A 56 -10.67 -9.12 16.64
N GLY A 57 -9.53 -9.64 17.07
CA GLY A 57 -9.43 -11.04 17.51
C GLY A 57 -8.22 -11.77 16.95
N SER A 58 -7.36 -12.23 17.85
CA SER A 58 -6.25 -13.16 17.62
C SER A 58 -4.94 -12.56 17.10
N ILE A 59 -4.18 -12.00 18.05
CA ILE A 59 -2.78 -12.37 18.34
C ILE A 59 -1.99 -12.88 17.12
N SER A 60 -1.46 -11.95 16.34
CA SER A 60 -0.15 -12.07 15.70
C SER A 60 0.38 -10.65 15.53
N ASN A 61 1.59 -10.37 16.04
CA ASN A 61 2.25 -9.06 16.14
C ASN A 61 1.67 -7.98 15.21
N GLU A 62 0.99 -6.96 15.76
CA GLU A 62 0.37 -5.88 14.97
C GLU A 62 1.36 -5.23 13.98
N ASP A 63 2.64 -5.21 14.35
CA ASP A 63 3.73 -4.68 13.53
C ASP A 63 4.03 -5.55 12.29
N SER A 64 3.89 -6.89 12.38
CA SER A 64 4.15 -7.79 11.25
C SER A 64 3.07 -7.69 10.17
N VAL A 65 1.81 -7.46 10.57
CA VAL A 65 0.69 -7.25 9.64
C VAL A 65 0.87 -5.95 8.86
N ILE A 66 1.35 -4.90 9.53
CA ILE A 66 1.61 -3.59 8.89
C ILE A 66 2.79 -3.71 7.93
N PHE A 67 3.88 -4.34 8.36
CA PHE A 67 5.05 -4.54 7.49
C PHE A 67 4.71 -5.37 6.25
N ALA A 68 3.98 -6.47 6.41
CA ALA A 68 3.50 -7.29 5.31
C ALA A 68 2.64 -6.49 4.33
N ARG A 69 1.78 -5.59 4.82
CA ARG A 69 0.96 -4.69 3.99
C ARG A 69 1.79 -3.75 3.14
N ILE A 70 2.86 -3.16 3.70
CA ILE A 70 3.74 -2.23 2.99
C ILE A 70 4.45 -2.96 1.85
N LEU A 71 5.07 -4.11 2.17
CA LEU A 71 5.79 -4.92 1.20
C LEU A 71 4.87 -5.41 0.08
N PHE A 72 3.66 -5.83 0.44
CA PHE A 72 2.66 -6.25 -0.52
C PHE A 72 2.18 -5.11 -1.42
N THR A 73 1.96 -3.91 -0.86
CA THR A 73 1.56 -2.73 -1.64
C THR A 73 2.63 -2.34 -2.65
N LEU A 74 3.90 -2.32 -2.24
CA LEU A 74 5.04 -2.03 -3.11
C LEU A 74 5.14 -3.05 -4.24
N PHE A 75 5.05 -4.34 -3.92
CA PHE A 75 5.04 -5.42 -4.91
C PHE A 75 3.91 -5.25 -5.93
N ALA A 76 2.69 -4.94 -5.47
CA ALA A 76 1.54 -4.74 -6.35
C ALA A 76 1.73 -3.56 -7.32
N ILE A 77 2.23 -2.42 -6.84
CA ILE A 77 2.50 -1.25 -7.69
C ILE A 77 3.51 -1.61 -8.77
N VAL A 78 4.67 -2.15 -8.37
CA VAL A 78 5.72 -2.56 -9.31
C VAL A 78 5.16 -3.53 -10.33
N PHE A 79 4.47 -4.57 -9.90
CA PHE A 79 3.95 -5.60 -10.78
C PHE A 79 2.92 -5.08 -11.81
N ILE A 80 2.02 -4.18 -11.40
CA ILE A 80 1.03 -3.56 -12.31
C ILE A 80 1.73 -2.71 -13.37
N PHE A 81 2.59 -1.79 -12.94
CA PHE A 81 3.27 -0.88 -13.87
C PHE A 81 4.22 -1.64 -14.79
N SER A 82 4.88 -2.69 -14.30
CA SER A 82 5.68 -3.60 -15.12
C SER A 82 4.85 -4.21 -16.26
N GLY A 83 3.63 -4.68 -15.96
CA GLY A 83 2.74 -5.25 -16.97
C GLY A 83 2.29 -4.25 -18.01
N PHE A 84 2.00 -3.01 -17.59
CA PHE A 84 1.64 -1.92 -18.50
C PHE A 84 2.81 -1.50 -19.39
N ILE A 85 3.99 -1.32 -18.80
CA ILE A 85 5.20 -0.93 -19.51
C ILE A 85 5.59 -2.03 -20.49
N TYR A 86 5.58 -3.30 -20.09
CA TYR A 86 5.85 -4.42 -20.98
C TYR A 86 4.92 -4.41 -22.21
N GLN A 87 3.61 -4.26 -22.00
CA GLN A 87 2.64 -4.32 -23.09
C GLN A 87 2.82 -3.19 -24.13
N VAL A 88 3.29 -2.03 -23.68
CA VAL A 88 3.54 -0.86 -24.54
C VAL A 88 4.93 -0.90 -25.18
N GLU A 89 5.95 -1.34 -24.44
CA GLU A 89 7.34 -1.33 -24.90
C GLU A 89 7.72 -2.58 -25.69
N HIS A 90 7.17 -3.76 -25.40
CA HIS A 90 7.53 -5.00 -26.10
C HIS A 90 7.39 -4.91 -27.64
N PRO A 91 6.33 -4.28 -28.20
CA PRO A 91 6.19 -4.14 -29.65
C PRO A 91 7.20 -3.20 -30.31
N VAL A 92 7.74 -2.21 -29.57
CA VAL A 92 8.58 -1.13 -30.10
C VAL A 92 10.04 -1.24 -29.69
N ASN A 93 10.30 -1.91 -28.58
CA ASN A 93 11.61 -2.12 -27.97
C ASN A 93 11.78 -3.58 -27.48
N PRO A 94 11.63 -4.57 -28.38
CA PRO A 94 11.73 -5.98 -27.99
C PRO A 94 13.14 -6.38 -27.53
N GLN A 95 14.18 -5.59 -27.87
CA GLN A 95 15.57 -5.87 -27.46
C GLN A 95 15.78 -5.66 -25.95
N ASN A 96 15.15 -4.64 -25.37
CA ASN A 96 15.25 -4.35 -23.94
C ASN A 96 14.06 -4.88 -23.12
N PHE A 97 12.91 -5.12 -23.77
CA PHE A 97 11.69 -5.63 -23.15
C PHE A 97 11.22 -6.91 -23.84
N ASP A 98 12.07 -7.94 -23.89
CA ASP A 98 11.73 -9.24 -24.50
C ASP A 98 10.69 -9.98 -23.65
N THR A 99 10.93 -10.06 -22.35
CA THR A 99 10.08 -10.74 -21.39
C THR A 99 9.44 -9.79 -20.38
N PHE A 100 8.37 -10.24 -19.73
CA PHE A 100 7.78 -9.51 -18.61
C PHE A 100 8.79 -9.25 -17.48
N LEU A 101 9.76 -10.14 -17.29
CA LEU A 101 10.76 -10.01 -16.23
C LEU A 101 11.68 -8.82 -16.47
N ASP A 102 11.94 -8.44 -17.71
CA ASP A 102 12.75 -7.26 -18.05
C ASP A 102 12.01 -5.97 -17.65
N ALA A 103 10.70 -5.91 -17.91
CA ALA A 103 9.87 -4.80 -17.44
C ALA A 103 9.73 -4.76 -15.92
N PHE A 104 9.70 -5.94 -15.28
CA PHE A 104 9.68 -6.06 -13.83
C PHE A 104 11.00 -5.57 -13.21
N TYR A 105 12.12 -6.00 -13.76
CA TYR A 105 13.46 -5.53 -13.38
C TYR A 105 13.57 -4.01 -13.51
N PHE A 106 13.19 -3.44 -14.67
CA PHE A 106 13.15 -1.99 -14.88
C PHE A 106 12.32 -1.28 -13.80
N SER A 107 11.13 -1.80 -13.52
CA SER A 107 10.21 -1.20 -12.55
C SER A 107 10.76 -1.27 -11.13
N VAL A 108 11.39 -2.38 -10.73
CA VAL A 108 12.06 -2.51 -9.43
C VAL A 108 13.21 -1.51 -9.32
N VAL A 109 14.15 -1.51 -10.28
CA VAL A 109 15.34 -0.63 -10.28
C VAL A 109 14.95 0.85 -10.28
N THR A 110 13.88 1.21 -10.99
CA THR A 110 13.36 2.57 -11.01
C THR A 110 12.67 2.94 -9.70
N MET A 111 11.81 2.06 -9.17
CA MET A 111 11.06 2.31 -7.93
C MET A 111 11.99 2.38 -6.71
N THR A 112 13.05 1.58 -6.68
CA THR A 112 14.08 1.62 -5.63
C THR A 112 15.07 2.77 -5.83
N THR A 113 14.88 3.60 -6.86
CA THR A 113 15.74 4.75 -7.20
C THR A 113 17.19 4.39 -7.52
N VAL A 114 17.47 3.12 -7.86
CA VAL A 114 18.81 2.65 -8.23
C VAL A 114 19.18 3.15 -9.64
N GLY A 115 18.26 2.99 -10.61
CA GLY A 115 18.38 3.62 -11.93
C GLY A 115 19.63 3.25 -12.74
N PHE A 116 19.90 1.95 -12.94
CA PHE A 116 21.06 1.50 -13.74
C PHE A 116 21.09 2.02 -15.18
N GLY A 117 19.92 2.25 -15.79
CA GLY A 117 19.81 2.80 -17.14
C GLY A 117 20.11 1.81 -18.28
N ASP A 118 20.22 0.53 -17.96
CA ASP A 118 20.42 -0.59 -18.89
C ASP A 118 19.15 -0.95 -19.66
N VAL A 119 17.99 -0.93 -18.98
CA VAL A 119 16.68 -1.09 -19.58
C VAL A 119 15.92 0.21 -19.43
N ILE A 120 15.48 0.82 -20.53
CA ILE A 120 14.72 2.08 -20.51
C ILE A 120 13.61 2.09 -21.58
N PRO A 121 12.42 2.62 -21.24
CA PRO A 121 11.33 2.78 -22.21
C PRO A 121 11.66 3.87 -23.23
N ILE A 122 11.44 3.55 -24.51
CA ILE A 122 11.68 4.50 -25.61
C ILE A 122 10.38 5.15 -26.09
N SER A 123 9.22 4.53 -25.83
CA SER A 123 7.93 5.07 -26.27
C SER A 123 7.44 6.20 -25.36
N GLU A 124 6.67 7.12 -25.93
CA GLU A 124 6.05 8.22 -25.17
C GLU A 124 5.10 7.68 -24.08
N LEU A 125 4.31 6.66 -24.41
CA LEU A 125 3.40 6.01 -23.46
C LEU A 125 4.16 5.27 -22.35
N GLY A 126 5.24 4.56 -22.67
CA GLY A 126 6.09 3.89 -21.69
C GLY A 126 6.71 4.89 -20.71
N ARG A 127 7.21 6.02 -21.21
CA ARG A 127 7.73 7.12 -20.37
C ARG A 127 6.65 7.73 -19.48
N LEU A 128 5.45 7.97 -20.01
CA LEU A 128 4.31 8.46 -19.22
C LEU A 128 3.95 7.47 -18.09
N LEU A 129 3.90 6.17 -18.39
CA LEU A 129 3.66 5.12 -17.39
C LEU A 129 4.75 5.09 -16.31
N THR A 130 6.02 5.26 -16.68
CA THR A 130 7.12 5.38 -15.72
C THR A 130 6.93 6.58 -14.78
N VAL A 131 6.54 7.75 -15.31
CA VAL A 131 6.28 8.94 -14.49
C VAL A 131 5.13 8.67 -13.51
N LEU A 132 4.02 8.10 -13.98
CA LEU A 132 2.89 7.75 -13.11
C LEU A 132 3.26 6.73 -12.04
N MET A 133 4.11 5.75 -12.38
CA MET A 133 4.64 4.78 -11.43
C MET A 133 5.42 5.46 -10.31
N ILE A 134 6.35 6.35 -10.66
CA ILE A 134 7.18 7.09 -9.71
C ILE A 134 6.30 7.97 -8.81
N LEU A 135 5.36 8.74 -9.38
CA LEU A 135 4.45 9.58 -8.61
C LEU A 135 3.61 8.75 -7.62
N THR A 136 3.16 7.57 -8.04
CA THR A 136 2.41 6.65 -7.17
C THR A 136 3.27 6.13 -6.02
N GLY A 137 4.52 5.74 -6.30
CA GLY A 137 5.47 5.30 -5.28
C GLY A 137 5.79 6.40 -4.27
N VAL A 138 6.10 7.60 -4.75
CA VAL A 138 6.41 8.77 -3.91
C VAL A 138 5.22 9.21 -3.05
N ALA A 139 3.99 9.05 -3.53
CA ALA A 139 2.80 9.39 -2.74
C ALA A 139 2.46 8.34 -1.67
N LEU A 140 2.52 7.04 -2.02
CA LEU A 140 2.01 5.97 -1.15
C LEU A 140 3.05 5.47 -0.13
N ILE A 141 4.31 5.33 -0.52
CA ILE A 141 5.35 4.72 0.33
C ILE A 141 5.61 5.56 1.58
N PRO A 142 5.85 6.89 1.51
CA PRO A 142 6.10 7.70 2.71
C PRO A 142 4.90 7.76 3.66
N TRP A 143 3.68 7.74 3.12
CA TRP A 143 2.47 7.71 3.95
C TRP A 143 2.39 6.44 4.80
N GLN A 144 2.71 5.28 4.21
CA GLN A 144 2.72 4.01 4.91
C GLN A 144 3.86 3.91 5.93
N ILE A 145 5.06 4.35 5.56
CA ILE A 145 6.21 4.42 6.47
C ILE A 145 5.90 5.33 7.66
N GLY A 146 5.22 6.47 7.43
CA GLY A 146 4.81 7.38 8.49
C GLY A 146 3.87 6.75 9.53
N ASP A 147 2.95 5.88 9.12
CA ASP A 147 2.08 5.15 10.06
C ASP A 147 2.88 4.14 10.91
N LEU A 148 3.82 3.44 10.28
CA LEU A 148 4.71 2.50 10.97
C LEU A 148 5.60 3.24 11.99
N ILE A 149 6.23 4.35 11.60
CA ILE A 149 7.06 5.16 12.50
C ILE A 149 6.24 5.67 13.70
N ARG A 150 5.02 6.18 13.47
CA ARG A 150 4.15 6.63 14.56
C ARG A 150 3.87 5.53 15.58
N ARG A 151 3.71 4.29 15.14
CA ARG A 151 3.49 3.14 16.02
C ARG A 151 4.76 2.75 16.76
N LEU A 152 5.88 2.66 16.06
CA LEU A 152 7.18 2.35 16.67
C LEU A 152 7.56 3.39 17.74
N VAL A 153 7.39 4.67 17.46
CA VAL A 153 7.63 5.76 18.42
C VAL A 153 6.67 5.66 19.61
N LYS A 154 5.38 5.37 19.36
CA LYS A 154 4.42 5.20 20.44
C LYS A 154 4.79 4.04 21.35
N THR A 155 5.18 2.89 20.79
CA THR A 155 5.62 1.71 21.56
C THR A 155 6.92 1.97 22.30
N ALA A 156 7.88 2.67 21.68
CA ALA A 156 9.16 3.01 22.29
C ALA A 156 9.03 4.01 23.45
N ASN A 157 8.03 4.91 23.39
CA ASN A 157 7.75 5.88 24.44
C ASN A 157 6.77 5.36 25.52
N GLN A 158 6.54 4.06 25.63
CA GLN A 158 5.75 3.50 26.72
C GLN A 158 6.64 2.89 27.80
N VAL A 159 6.29 3.15 29.06
CA VAL A 159 6.82 2.46 30.24
C VAL A 159 5.79 1.51 30.82
N GLU A 160 6.25 0.35 31.27
CA GLU A 160 5.45 -0.59 32.03
C GLU A 160 5.45 -0.18 33.50
N THR A 161 4.34 0.40 33.96
CA THR A 161 4.13 0.80 35.35
C THR A 161 2.66 0.61 35.68
N VAL A 162 2.38 -0.31 36.60
CA VAL A 162 1.00 -0.67 36.96
C VAL A 162 0.39 0.42 37.84
N CYS A 163 -0.71 1.02 37.37
CA CYS A 163 -1.44 2.02 38.12
C CYS A 163 -2.16 1.40 39.33
N GLN A 164 -1.80 1.82 40.54
CA GLN A 164 -2.41 1.41 41.81
C GLN A 164 -3.88 1.83 42.00
N GLY A 165 -4.45 2.60 41.06
CA GLY A 165 -5.84 3.06 41.11
C GLY A 165 -6.78 2.25 40.23
N CYS A 166 -6.36 1.91 39.01
CA CYS A 166 -7.21 1.25 38.01
C CYS A 166 -6.58 0.03 37.33
N GLY A 167 -5.35 -0.34 37.68
CA GLY A 167 -4.65 -1.50 37.13
C GLY A 167 -4.16 -1.35 35.69
N LEU A 168 -4.14 -0.14 35.12
CA LEU A 168 -3.56 0.09 33.79
C LEU A 168 -2.04 -0.18 33.83
N ALA A 169 -1.49 -0.97 32.90
CA ALA A 169 -0.07 -1.39 32.92
C ALA A 169 0.88 -0.48 32.11
N PHE A 170 0.40 0.16 31.03
CA PHE A 170 1.26 0.92 30.11
C PHE A 170 0.94 2.42 30.10
N HIS A 171 1.97 3.24 30.28
CA HIS A 171 1.89 4.70 30.35
C HIS A 171 2.96 5.33 29.48
N ASP A 172 2.79 6.60 29.11
CA ASP A 172 3.82 7.34 28.37
C ASP A 172 5.00 7.62 29.32
N THR A 173 6.23 7.72 28.80
CA THR A 173 7.46 7.89 29.60
C THR A 173 7.45 9.14 30.49
N ASP A 174 6.73 10.19 30.10
CA ASP A 174 6.58 11.46 30.82
C ASP A 174 5.30 11.55 31.67
N ALA A 175 4.55 10.44 31.82
CA ALA A 175 3.26 10.45 32.49
C ALA A 175 3.40 10.62 34.01
N GLY A 176 3.14 11.82 34.54
CA GLY A 176 3.01 12.04 36.00
C GLY A 176 1.72 11.47 36.61
N PHE A 177 0.68 11.25 35.79
CA PHE A 177 -0.63 10.76 36.22
C PHE A 177 -1.17 9.70 35.25
N CYS A 178 -1.98 8.78 35.77
CA CYS A 178 -2.63 7.77 34.96
C CYS A 178 -3.67 8.40 34.03
N LYS A 179 -3.50 8.23 32.71
CA LYS A 179 -4.43 8.72 31.67
C LYS A 179 -5.87 8.21 31.79
N ARG A 180 -6.11 7.14 32.57
CA ARG A 180 -7.45 6.53 32.73
C ARG A 180 -8.18 7.02 33.98
N CYS A 181 -7.51 7.11 35.13
CA CYS A 181 -8.14 7.44 36.41
C CYS A 181 -7.57 8.69 37.11
N GLY A 182 -6.55 9.33 36.55
CA GLY A 182 -5.96 10.55 37.10
C GLY A 182 -5.08 10.35 38.35
N LYS A 183 -4.85 9.11 38.81
CA LYS A 183 -3.99 8.85 39.97
C LYS A 183 -2.51 9.09 39.63
N GLN A 184 -1.77 9.69 40.55
CA GLN A 184 -0.33 9.93 40.39
C GLN A 184 0.43 8.61 40.21
N LEU A 185 1.34 8.57 39.24
CA LEU A 185 2.20 7.42 38.98
C LEU A 185 3.52 7.61 39.73
N ILE A 186 4.01 6.51 40.32
CA ILE A 186 5.35 6.46 40.92
C ILE A 186 6.21 5.79 39.85
N ILE A 187 6.95 6.61 39.10
CA ILE A 187 7.91 6.14 38.10
C ILE A 187 9.26 6.14 38.82
N ASP A 188 9.83 4.97 39.09
CA ASP A 188 11.19 4.88 39.61
C ASP A 188 12.18 5.37 38.52
N PRO A 189 13.15 6.23 38.88
CA PRO A 189 14.08 6.85 37.93
C PRO A 189 15.06 5.88 37.26
#